data_AF-A0AAA9ZQ06-F1
#
_entry.id   AF-A0AAA9ZQ06-F1
#
_cell.length_a   1.000
_cell.length_b   1.000
_cell.length_c   1.000
_cell.angle_alpha   90.00
_cell.angle_beta   90.00
_cell.angle_gamma   90.00
#
_symmetry.space_group_name_H-M   'P 1'
#
loop_
_entity.id
_entity.type
_entity.pdbx_description
1 polymer ?
#
loop_
_entity_poly.entity_id
_entity_poly.type
_entity_poly.pdbx_seq_one_letter_code
_entity_poly.pdbx_strand_id
1 'polypeptide(L)'
;MCIGGICRRVGCDWVVDSNTTEDQCGVCGGNGDSCTVIRGNFTKKVNMSEGYYEVLQIPTGARNILVEEINPSKNFIGVGRVNSKEYYLNGNRFIQLPGEYEMAGSLGLYEREDELERVKIPGPITDDITISVIMKKKNNHAGIRYEYTRTLPGVIRRTTGS
;
A
#
# COMPACT_ATOMS: atom_id res chain seq x y z
N MET A 1 1.51 -6.33 -23.77
CA MET A 1 0.90 -5.68 -24.95
C MET A 1 0.66 -6.72 -26.03
N CYS A 2 -0.45 -6.69 -26.77
CA CYS A 2 -0.68 -7.63 -27.88
C CYS A 2 -0.32 -7.00 -29.21
N ILE A 3 0.55 -7.64 -30.00
CA ILE A 3 0.92 -7.20 -31.36
C ILE A 3 0.70 -8.39 -32.30
N GLY A 4 -0.18 -8.23 -33.27
CA GLY A 4 -0.51 -9.30 -34.22
C GLY A 4 -1.06 -10.57 -33.54
N GLY A 5 -1.82 -10.43 -32.45
CA GLY A 5 -2.38 -11.56 -31.69
C GLY A 5 -1.41 -12.23 -30.71
N ILE A 6 -0.16 -11.78 -30.62
CA ILE A 6 0.85 -12.33 -29.70
C ILE A 6 1.05 -11.35 -28.54
N CYS A 7 0.90 -11.84 -27.30
CA CYS A 7 1.25 -11.10 -26.09
C CYS A 7 2.77 -10.94 -26.01
N ARG A 8 3.25 -9.69 -26.12
CA ARG A 8 4.65 -9.28 -25.98
C ARG A 8 4.84 -8.50 -24.68
N ARG A 9 6.00 -8.67 -24.06
CA ARG A 9 6.43 -7.89 -22.90
C ARG A 9 6.85 -6.49 -23.37
N VAL A 10 6.63 -5.49 -22.54
CA VAL A 10 7.15 -4.13 -22.74
C VAL A 10 7.96 -3.79 -21.49
N GLY A 11 9.22 -3.42 -21.66
CA GLY A 11 10.06 -2.96 -20.56
C GLY A 11 9.59 -1.61 -20.02
N CYS A 12 10.09 -1.20 -18.86
CA CYS A 12 9.79 0.14 -18.31
C CYS A 12 10.35 1.28 -19.16
N ASP A 13 11.27 0.97 -20.08
CA ASP A 13 11.87 1.85 -21.07
C ASP A 13 11.00 2.01 -22.33
N TRP A 14 9.78 1.44 -22.30
CA TRP A 14 8.81 1.42 -23.40
C TRP A 14 9.25 0.62 -24.63
N VAL A 15 10.30 -0.19 -24.51
CA VAL A 15 10.81 -1.03 -25.59
C VAL A 15 10.14 -2.42 -25.54
N VAL A 16 9.62 -2.87 -26.69
CA VAL A 16 9.00 -4.20 -26.83
C VAL A 16 10.08 -5.29 -26.71
N ASP A 17 9.77 -6.35 -25.97
CA ASP A 17 10.67 -7.46 -25.66
C ASP A 17 11.95 -7.03 -24.91
N SER A 18 11.96 -5.83 -24.31
CA SER A 18 12.99 -5.40 -23.37
C SER A 18 12.83 -6.10 -22.01
N ASN A 19 13.97 -6.39 -21.38
CA ASN A 19 14.04 -6.94 -20.04
C ASN A 19 14.28 -5.86 -18.97
N THR A 20 14.35 -4.58 -19.34
CA THR A 20 14.52 -3.48 -18.40
C THR A 20 13.27 -3.34 -17.52
N THR A 21 13.45 -3.40 -16.20
CA THR A 21 12.38 -3.24 -15.21
C THR A 21 12.63 -2.03 -14.32
N GLU A 22 11.57 -1.53 -13.67
CA GLU A 22 11.75 -0.57 -12.58
C GLU A 22 12.47 -1.24 -11.40
N ASP A 23 13.29 -0.48 -10.70
CA ASP A 23 13.78 -0.86 -9.39
C ASP A 23 12.70 -0.67 -8.31
N GLN A 24 13.01 -1.03 -7.06
CA GLN A 24 12.10 -0.84 -5.92
C GLN A 24 11.67 0.62 -5.69
N CYS A 25 12.45 1.59 -6.19
CA CYS A 25 12.15 3.01 -6.10
C CYS A 25 11.22 3.50 -7.22
N GLY A 26 10.93 2.65 -8.20
CA GLY A 26 10.17 2.98 -9.40
C GLY A 26 10.98 3.77 -10.42
N VAL A 27 12.29 3.54 -10.48
CA VAL A 27 13.18 4.09 -11.51
C VAL A 27 13.49 2.99 -12.53
N CYS A 28 13.20 3.26 -13.80
CA CYS A 28 13.47 2.31 -14.87
C CYS A 28 14.97 2.08 -15.04
N GLY A 29 15.42 0.82 -14.96
CA GLY A 29 16.84 0.47 -14.98
C GLY A 29 17.63 1.03 -13.78
N GLY A 30 16.93 1.42 -12.72
CA GLY A 30 17.53 1.93 -11.49
C GLY A 30 18.29 0.85 -10.72
N ASN A 31 19.12 1.29 -9.78
CA ASN A 31 19.94 0.42 -8.95
C ASN A 31 19.41 0.29 -7.50
N GLY A 32 18.27 0.92 -7.17
CA GLY A 32 17.65 0.85 -5.85
C GLY A 32 18.16 1.86 -4.82
N ASP A 33 19.07 2.77 -5.18
CA ASP A 33 19.71 3.70 -4.21
C ASP A 33 18.96 5.03 -4.05
N SER A 34 17.88 5.26 -4.81
CA SER A 34 17.12 6.51 -4.81
C SER A 34 16.01 6.58 -3.74
N CYS A 35 15.84 5.52 -2.98
CA CYS A 35 14.77 5.37 -2.00
C CYS A 35 15.24 4.54 -0.80
N THR A 36 14.41 4.50 0.24
CA THR A 36 14.61 3.65 1.40
C THR A 36 13.33 2.90 1.75
N VAL A 37 13.49 1.70 2.31
CA VAL A 37 12.38 0.87 2.78
C VAL A 37 12.16 1.14 4.26
N ILE A 38 10.95 1.60 4.59
CA ILE A 38 10.49 1.81 5.95
C ILE A 38 9.71 0.58 6.38
N ARG A 39 10.08 0.00 7.52
CA ARG A 39 9.41 -1.15 8.14
C ARG A 39 9.04 -0.82 9.57
N GLY A 40 7.94 -1.38 10.03
CA GLY A 40 7.58 -1.30 11.44
C GLY A 40 6.43 -2.22 11.78
N ASN A 41 6.22 -2.35 13.09
CA ASN A 41 5.12 -3.11 13.65
C ASN A 41 4.36 -2.21 14.63
N PHE A 42 3.05 -2.34 14.63
CA PHE A 42 2.16 -1.77 15.62
C PHE A 42 1.48 -2.89 16.37
N THR A 43 1.63 -2.90 17.69
CA THR A 43 0.92 -3.83 18.56
C THR A 43 0.26 -3.06 19.68
N LYS A 44 -1.06 -3.19 19.86
CA LYS A 44 -1.77 -2.72 21.05
C LYS A 44 -2.50 -3.88 21.73
N LYS A 45 -2.40 -3.93 23.07
CA LYS A 45 -3.05 -4.94 23.92
C LYS A 45 -4.40 -4.46 24.48
N VAL A 46 -5.33 -5.42 24.53
CA VAL A 46 -6.50 -5.62 25.41
C VAL A 46 -6.86 -4.45 26.35
N ASN A 47 -7.38 -3.35 25.81
CA ASN A 47 -8.23 -2.36 26.52
C ASN A 47 -8.82 -1.32 25.55
N MET A 48 -8.91 -1.66 24.26
CA MET A 48 -9.44 -0.79 23.23
C MET A 48 -10.95 -1.00 23.10
N SER A 49 -11.69 0.11 23.04
CA SER A 49 -13.11 0.11 22.70
C SER A 49 -13.31 -0.16 21.22
N GLU A 50 -14.56 -0.35 20.81
CA GLU A 50 -14.91 -0.30 19.40
C GLU A 50 -14.53 1.07 18.82
N GLY A 51 -13.94 1.11 17.63
CA GLY A 51 -13.51 2.36 17.02
C GLY A 51 -12.37 2.21 16.00
N TYR A 52 -11.95 3.36 15.47
CA TYR A 52 -10.84 3.48 14.52
C TYR A 52 -9.59 3.90 15.27
N TYR A 53 -8.50 3.20 15.03
CA TYR A 53 -7.22 3.47 15.66
C TYR A 53 -6.15 3.64 14.62
N GLU A 54 -5.62 4.86 14.52
CA GLU A 54 -4.52 5.17 13.61
C GLU A 54 -3.27 4.37 13.99
N VAL A 55 -2.66 3.78 12.96
CA VAL A 55 -1.43 2.99 13.05
C VAL A 55 -0.25 3.83 12.60
N LEU A 56 -0.33 4.39 11.38
CA LEU A 56 0.67 5.27 10.80
C LEU A 56 0.06 6.11 9.68
N GLN A 57 0.78 7.17 9.30
CA GLN A 57 0.55 7.92 8.07
C GLN A 57 1.66 7.62 7.08
N ILE A 58 1.30 7.35 5.82
CA ILE A 58 2.21 7.06 4.73
C ILE A 58 2.15 8.24 3.74
N PRO A 59 3.28 8.90 3.44
CA PRO A 59 3.28 10.12 2.64
C PRO A 59 3.11 9.82 1.14
N THR A 60 2.59 10.82 0.44
CA THR A 60 2.50 10.91 -1.01
C THR A 60 3.82 10.51 -1.68
N GLY A 61 3.73 9.77 -2.79
CA GLY A 61 4.87 9.24 -3.54
C GLY A 61 5.43 7.93 -3.00
N ALA A 62 4.95 7.43 -1.86
CA ALA A 62 5.34 6.12 -1.35
C ALA A 62 4.89 4.99 -2.29
N ARG A 63 5.68 3.91 -2.32
CA ARG A 63 5.50 2.73 -3.19
C ARG A 63 5.59 1.45 -2.38
N ASN A 64 5.22 0.32 -3.00
CA ASN A 64 5.37 -1.03 -2.44
C ASN A 64 4.81 -1.12 -1.01
N ILE A 65 3.66 -0.51 -0.78
CA ILE A 65 3.05 -0.47 0.55
C ILE A 65 2.45 -1.84 0.81
N LEU A 66 2.84 -2.44 1.92
CA LEU A 66 2.33 -3.69 2.43
C LEU A 66 1.89 -3.47 3.87
N VAL A 67 0.63 -3.77 4.17
CA VAL A 67 0.08 -3.75 5.53
C VAL A 67 -0.55 -5.11 5.79
N GLU A 68 -0.13 -5.78 6.84
CA GLU A 68 -0.57 -7.14 7.20
C GLU A 68 -0.95 -7.21 8.67
N GLU A 69 -2.02 -7.93 8.98
CA GLU A 69 -2.21 -8.39 10.35
C GLU A 69 -1.12 -9.40 10.74
N ILE A 70 -0.65 -9.34 11.98
CA ILE A 70 0.36 -10.25 12.52
C ILE A 70 -0.29 -11.59 12.92
N ASN A 71 -1.52 -11.53 13.43
CA ASN A 71 -2.31 -12.68 13.82
C ASN A 71 -3.76 -12.47 13.35
N PRO A 72 -4.49 -13.54 12.99
CA PRO A 72 -5.88 -13.43 12.56
C PRO A 72 -6.76 -12.77 13.63
N SER A 73 -7.62 -11.85 13.19
CA SER A 73 -8.48 -11.12 14.10
C SER A 73 -9.81 -10.74 13.45
N LYS A 74 -10.80 -10.35 14.27
CA LYS A 74 -12.08 -9.81 13.79
C LYS A 74 -12.04 -8.30 13.55
N ASN A 75 -10.85 -7.71 13.52
CA ASN A 75 -10.67 -6.31 13.16
C ASN A 75 -10.61 -6.18 11.65
N PHE A 76 -10.59 -4.93 11.19
CA PHE A 76 -10.45 -4.59 9.78
C PHE A 76 -9.33 -3.55 9.58
N ILE A 77 -8.50 -3.70 8.56
CA ILE A 77 -7.55 -2.69 8.12
C ILE A 77 -8.32 -1.63 7.32
N GLY A 78 -8.19 -0.37 7.73
CA GLY A 78 -8.72 0.79 7.01
C GLY A 78 -7.62 1.62 6.37
N VAL A 79 -7.91 2.15 5.18
CA VAL A 79 -7.06 3.08 4.44
C VAL A 79 -7.87 4.32 4.12
N GLY A 80 -7.47 5.47 4.66
CA GLY A 80 -8.14 6.75 4.43
C GLY A 80 -7.19 7.87 4.03
N ARG A 81 -7.73 8.97 3.52
CA ARG A 81 -6.94 10.18 3.22
C ARG A 81 -6.66 10.93 4.52
N VAL A 82 -5.40 11.34 4.72
CA VAL A 82 -5.00 12.11 5.92
C VAL A 82 -5.83 13.40 6.03
N ASN A 83 -6.23 13.76 7.25
CA ASN A 83 -7.06 14.94 7.54
C ASN A 83 -8.39 15.02 6.79
N SER A 84 -8.91 13.88 6.31
CA SER A 84 -10.19 13.77 5.60
C SER A 84 -11.13 12.76 6.27
N LYS A 85 -12.40 12.76 5.87
CA LYS A 85 -13.38 11.69 6.18
C LYS A 85 -13.52 10.67 5.05
N GLU A 86 -12.68 10.80 4.03
CA GLU A 86 -12.64 9.93 2.85
C GLU A 86 -11.81 8.67 3.13
N TYR A 87 -12.38 7.52 2.78
CA TYR A 87 -11.76 6.22 2.92
C TYR A 87 -11.67 5.54 1.56
N TYR A 88 -10.50 5.02 1.22
CA TYR A 88 -10.26 4.21 0.04
C TYR A 88 -10.58 2.73 0.29
N LEU A 89 -10.30 2.27 1.51
CA LEU A 89 -10.61 0.91 1.97
C LEU A 89 -11.15 0.96 3.39
N ASN A 90 -12.24 0.23 3.64
CA ASN A 90 -12.84 -0.02 4.96
C ASN A 90 -12.94 1.25 5.83
N GLY A 91 -14.13 1.84 5.88
CA GLY A 91 -14.35 3.09 6.59
C GLY A 91 -15.80 3.52 6.54
N ASN A 92 -16.14 4.60 7.24
CA ASN A 92 -17.52 5.12 7.26
C ASN A 92 -18.59 4.05 7.60
N ARG A 93 -18.23 3.12 8.50
CA ARG A 93 -19.06 1.97 8.93
C ARG A 93 -19.34 0.92 7.84
N PHE A 94 -18.63 0.98 6.73
CA PHE A 94 -18.71 0.02 5.64
C PHE A 94 -17.42 -0.82 5.57
N ILE A 95 -17.58 -2.13 5.41
CA ILE A 95 -16.50 -3.10 5.25
C ILE A 95 -16.61 -3.69 3.85
N GLN A 96 -15.53 -3.64 3.10
CA GLN A 96 -15.43 -4.15 1.74
C GLN A 96 -15.10 -5.65 1.74
N LEU A 97 -15.45 -6.31 0.64
CA LEU A 97 -15.02 -7.69 0.38
C LEU A 97 -13.56 -7.71 -0.10
N PRO A 98 -12.85 -8.84 -0.05
CA PRO A 98 -11.55 -8.97 -0.69
C PRO A 98 -11.63 -8.66 -2.19
N GLY A 99 -10.65 -7.94 -2.71
CA GLY A 99 -10.62 -7.48 -4.10
C GLY A 99 -9.68 -6.31 -4.36
N GLU A 100 -9.70 -5.82 -5.60
CA GLU A 100 -8.93 -4.66 -6.03
C GLU A 100 -9.72 -3.36 -5.84
N TYR A 101 -9.05 -2.32 -5.36
CA TYR A 101 -9.64 -1.01 -5.08
C TYR A 101 -8.67 0.10 -5.43
N GLU A 102 -9.21 1.23 -5.91
CA GLU A 102 -8.43 2.43 -6.13
C GLU A 102 -8.12 3.10 -4.78
N MET A 103 -6.83 3.14 -4.43
CA MET A 103 -6.33 3.72 -3.18
C MET A 103 -5.27 4.77 -3.50
N ALA A 104 -5.64 6.04 -3.32
CA ALA A 104 -4.77 7.20 -3.59
C ALA A 104 -4.05 7.10 -4.95
N GLY A 105 -4.81 6.90 -6.03
CA GLY A 105 -4.27 6.84 -7.40
C GLY A 105 -3.54 5.55 -7.79
N SER A 106 -3.58 4.52 -6.94
CA SER A 106 -3.00 3.19 -7.22
C SER A 106 -4.05 2.10 -7.06
N LEU A 107 -4.06 1.10 -7.96
CA LEU A 107 -4.90 -0.07 -7.83
C LEU A 107 -4.30 -1.01 -6.77
N GLY A 108 -4.82 -0.92 -5.54
CA GLY A 108 -4.42 -1.74 -4.42
C GLY A 108 -5.22 -3.04 -4.33
N LEU A 109 -4.64 -4.06 -3.72
CA LEU A 109 -5.27 -5.35 -3.48
C LEU A 109 -5.51 -5.52 -1.97
N TYR A 110 -6.76 -5.77 -1.60
CA TYR A 110 -7.17 -6.16 -0.27
C TYR A 110 -7.52 -7.65 -0.24
N GLU A 111 -6.83 -8.39 0.62
CA GLU A 111 -6.95 -9.83 0.79
C GLU A 111 -7.39 -10.13 2.21
N ARG A 112 -8.22 -11.16 2.35
CA ARG A 112 -8.60 -11.70 3.66
C ARG A 112 -8.75 -13.21 3.56
N GLU A 113 -7.84 -13.92 4.21
CA GLU A 113 -7.79 -15.39 4.24
C GLU A 113 -7.71 -15.83 5.70
N ASP A 114 -8.59 -16.75 6.13
CA ASP A 114 -8.67 -17.23 7.52
C ASP A 114 -8.67 -16.10 8.59
N GLU A 115 -9.41 -15.02 8.32
CA GLU A 115 -9.49 -13.81 9.15
C GLU A 115 -8.16 -13.01 9.26
N LEU A 116 -7.13 -13.35 8.48
CA LEU A 116 -5.91 -12.57 8.36
C LEU A 116 -6.04 -11.58 7.20
N GLU A 117 -5.92 -10.29 7.49
CA GLU A 117 -5.99 -9.26 6.46
C GLU A 117 -4.63 -8.83 5.92
N ARG A 118 -4.60 -8.54 4.63
CA ARG A 118 -3.45 -7.99 3.92
C ARG A 118 -3.89 -6.95 2.91
N VAL A 119 -3.20 -5.81 2.90
CA VAL A 119 -3.39 -4.73 1.93
C VAL A 119 -2.07 -4.47 1.23
N LYS A 120 -2.08 -4.56 -0.10
CA LYS A 120 -0.96 -4.24 -0.98
C LYS A 120 -1.31 -3.02 -1.82
N ILE A 121 -0.51 -1.97 -1.79
CA ILE A 121 -0.68 -0.81 -2.66
C ILE A 121 0.64 -0.61 -3.41
N PRO A 122 0.70 -0.93 -4.71
CA PRO A 122 1.93 -0.78 -5.50
C PRO A 122 2.48 0.66 -5.49
N GLY A 123 1.58 1.65 -5.50
CA GLY A 123 1.93 3.06 -5.61
C GLY A 123 2.46 3.44 -7.00
N PRO A 124 3.04 4.64 -7.16
CA PRO A 124 3.19 5.65 -6.14
C PRO A 124 1.82 6.23 -5.75
N ILE A 125 1.56 6.40 -4.45
CA ILE A 125 0.31 7.02 -4.01
C ILE A 125 0.32 8.53 -4.28
N THR A 126 -0.82 9.10 -4.63
CA THR A 126 -0.98 10.53 -4.98
C THR A 126 -1.42 11.41 -3.81
N ASP A 127 -1.77 10.79 -2.68
CA ASP A 127 -2.21 11.44 -1.46
C ASP A 127 -1.46 10.88 -0.25
N ASP A 128 -1.38 11.67 0.82
CA ASP A 128 -1.00 11.15 2.13
C ASP A 128 -2.15 10.28 2.66
N ILE A 129 -1.84 9.03 3.05
CA ILE A 129 -2.83 8.07 3.54
C ILE A 129 -2.61 7.75 5.01
N THR A 130 -3.71 7.56 5.74
CA THR A 130 -3.75 7.02 7.09
C THR A 130 -4.10 5.54 7.04
N ILE A 131 -3.26 4.71 7.67
CA ILE A 131 -3.57 3.31 7.94
C ILE A 131 -4.19 3.23 9.33
N SER A 132 -5.34 2.56 9.45
CA SER A 132 -6.07 2.38 10.70
C SER A 132 -6.43 0.92 10.95
N VAL A 133 -6.60 0.54 12.21
CA VAL A 133 -7.29 -0.69 12.61
C VAL A 133 -8.68 -0.33 13.11
N ILE A 134 -9.70 -0.99 12.55
CA ILE A 134 -11.10 -0.86 12.92
C ILE A 134 -11.45 -1.99 13.89
N MET A 135 -11.53 -1.65 15.16
CA MET A 135 -11.87 -2.59 16.24
C MET A 135 -13.38 -2.79 16.29
N LYS A 136 -13.87 -4.02 16.10
CA LYS A 136 -15.32 -4.36 16.16
C LYS A 136 -15.81 -4.84 17.53
N LYS A 137 -14.92 -5.34 18.39
CA LYS A 137 -15.28 -5.86 19.72
C LYS A 137 -14.20 -5.54 20.75
N LYS A 138 -14.61 -5.35 22.01
CA LYS A 138 -13.71 -5.26 23.17
C LYS A 138 -12.88 -6.54 23.29
N ASN A 139 -11.64 -6.40 23.77
CA ASN A 139 -10.69 -7.48 24.01
C ASN A 139 -10.13 -8.21 22.77
N ASN A 140 -10.18 -7.57 21.60
CA ASN A 140 -9.40 -8.06 20.45
C ASN A 140 -7.96 -7.53 20.51
N HIS A 141 -7.01 -8.26 19.94
CA HIS A 141 -5.63 -7.81 19.77
C HIS A 141 -5.51 -7.11 18.42
N ALA A 142 -4.72 -6.04 18.36
CA ALA A 142 -4.40 -5.35 17.11
C ALA A 142 -2.89 -5.46 16.91
N GLY A 143 -2.48 -6.30 15.97
CA GLY A 143 -1.09 -6.47 15.56
C GLY A 143 -0.99 -6.23 14.06
N ILE A 144 -0.32 -5.16 13.66
CA ILE A 144 -0.10 -4.80 12.25
C ILE A 144 1.39 -4.77 11.98
N ARG A 145 1.85 -5.41 10.92
CA ARG A 145 3.16 -5.20 10.33
C ARG A 145 2.97 -4.38 9.06
N TYR A 146 3.87 -3.42 8.85
CA TYR A 146 3.85 -2.61 7.64
C TYR A 146 5.24 -2.44 7.04
N GLU A 147 5.26 -2.27 5.73
CA GLU A 147 6.42 -1.92 4.94
C GLU A 147 6.01 -0.97 3.82
N TYR A 148 6.83 0.03 3.51
CA TYR A 148 6.67 0.86 2.31
C TYR A 148 8.00 1.47 1.89
N THR A 149 8.10 1.83 0.62
CA THR A 149 9.26 2.50 0.05
C THR A 149 9.01 4.01 -0.05
N ARG A 150 10.00 4.82 0.34
CA ARG A 150 9.95 6.29 0.23
C ARG A 150 11.22 6.81 -0.44
N THR A 151 11.04 7.71 -1.41
CA THR A 151 12.16 8.39 -2.10
C THR A 151 13.03 9.18 -1.14
N LEU A 152 14.33 9.21 -1.37
CA LEU A 152 15.27 10.02 -0.59
C LEU A 152 15.17 11.51 -0.98
N PRO A 153 15.28 12.45 -0.03
CA PRO A 153 15.35 13.87 -0.33
C PRO A 153 16.52 14.19 -1.28
N GLY A 154 16.28 15.00 -2.32
CA GLY A 154 17.32 15.45 -3.23
C GLY A 154 17.59 14.57 -4.46
N VAL A 155 16.97 13.38 -4.57
CA VAL A 155 17.00 12.59 -5.80
C VAL A 155 15.87 13.06 -6.73
N ILE A 156 16.17 14.06 -7.57
CA ILE A 156 15.25 14.50 -8.62
C ILE A 156 15.10 13.33 -9.61
N ARG A 157 13.86 12.88 -9.85
CA ARG A 157 13.56 11.94 -10.95
C ARG A 157 14.10 12.56 -12.23
N ARG A 158 15.18 12.00 -12.78
CA ARG A 158 15.61 12.33 -14.14
C ARG A 158 14.54 11.77 -15.06
N THR A 159 13.50 12.54 -15.33
CA THR A 159 12.62 12.29 -16.46
C THR A 159 13.47 12.52 -17.71
N THR A 160 14.02 11.45 -18.26
CA THR A 160 14.53 11.46 -19.62
C THR A 160 13.33 11.52 -20.55
N GLY A 161 12.82 12.74 -20.77
CA GLY A 161 12.05 13.05 -21.96
C GLY A 161 13.05 13.27 -23.10
N SER A 162 12.95 12.46 -24.15
CA SER A 162 13.53 12.68 -25.47
C SER A 162 12.39 12.66 -26.48
#